data_AF-A0A7W0JVV6-F1
#
_entry.id   AF-A0A7W0JVV6-F1
#
_cell.length_a   1.000
_cell.length_b   1.000
_cell.length_c   1.000
_cell.angle_alpha   90.00
_cell.angle_beta   90.00
_cell.angle_gamma   90.00
#
_symmetry.space_group_name_H-M   'P 1'
#
loop_
_entity.id
_entity.type
_entity.pdbx_description
1 polymer ?
#
loop_
_entity_poly.entity_id
_entity_poly.type
_entity_poly.pdbx_seq_one_letter_code
_entity_poly.pdbx_strand_id
1 'polypeptide(L)'
;MTKQRPIILGIVGDSAAGKTTISSGLVKLLGPERVTHVCTDDYHKYDRLERARLNITALHPDCNYLDIQELHLERLHYGQPIMKPVYDHSTGSLVRPQYVQPREFVIVEGLLGFHSAVMRQFYDVKVYLAPPEDLRRVWKIKRDTAKRGYNAEQVLEELEKREPDSRDFIRPQREFADIVVQFCPPVGVSPEEANGHLNVQLILRPTIPHPDLSYLCDNADSSACGVRLELGRDSGRPVDILEVEGNVTAEHAAKLEKAMWQHLPEIAPLGADQFGDYQDRSEVRHSDPLALTQLLLISHLLREHSAGAQMLFAPPVAALSRLGSASEIAPTQTAHSSETNYE
;
A
#
# COMPACT_ATOMS: atom_id res chain seq x y z
N MET A 1 -16.46 9.95 -26.95
CA MET A 1 -16.37 9.79 -25.48
C MET A 1 -14.89 9.76 -25.12
N THR A 2 -14.37 10.80 -24.47
CA THR A 2 -13.01 10.78 -23.91
C THR A 2 -12.99 9.77 -22.78
N LYS A 3 -12.30 8.65 -22.97
CA LYS A 3 -12.20 7.59 -21.96
C LYS A 3 -11.41 8.15 -20.78
N GLN A 4 -12.03 8.24 -19.60
CA GLN A 4 -11.32 8.60 -18.36
C GLN A 4 -10.22 7.57 -18.09
N ARG A 5 -9.08 8.04 -17.58
CA ARG A 5 -8.00 7.13 -17.18
C ARG A 5 -8.37 6.40 -15.88
N PRO A 6 -7.79 5.23 -15.62
CA PRO A 6 -7.93 4.56 -14.33
C PRO A 6 -7.40 5.39 -13.17
N ILE A 7 -8.02 5.24 -11.99
CA ILE A 7 -7.52 5.76 -10.73
C ILE A 7 -6.67 4.67 -10.06
N ILE A 8 -5.42 4.98 -9.72
CA ILE A 8 -4.47 4.02 -9.16
C ILE A 8 -4.22 4.28 -7.67
N LEU A 9 -4.58 3.29 -6.86
CA LEU A 9 -4.24 3.20 -5.43
C LEU A 9 -2.97 2.36 -5.24
N GLY A 10 -1.96 2.91 -4.60
CA GLY A 10 -0.80 2.16 -4.12
C GLY A 10 -0.95 1.81 -2.64
N ILE A 11 -0.78 0.54 -2.27
CA ILE A 11 -0.75 0.07 -0.87
C ILE A 11 0.58 -0.63 -0.61
N VAL A 12 1.46 0.04 0.12
CA VAL A 12 2.81 -0.45 0.44
C VAL A 12 2.94 -0.77 1.92
N GLY A 13 3.76 -1.76 2.25
CA GLY A 13 4.08 -2.12 3.63
C GLY A 13 4.82 -3.44 3.67
N ASP A 14 5.37 -3.79 4.82
CA ASP A 14 6.12 -5.03 4.99
C ASP A 14 5.21 -6.28 4.86
N SER A 15 5.81 -7.47 4.74
CA SER A 15 5.09 -8.74 4.79
C SER A 15 4.29 -8.82 6.09
N ALA A 16 3.06 -9.32 5.95
CA ALA A 16 2.08 -9.43 7.03
C ALA A 16 1.62 -8.08 7.63
N ALA A 17 1.79 -6.95 6.93
CA ALA A 17 1.30 -5.65 7.39
C ALA A 17 -0.23 -5.41 7.22
N GLY A 18 -0.98 -6.37 6.66
CA GLY A 18 -2.43 -6.24 6.44
C GLY A 18 -2.85 -5.78 5.04
N LYS A 19 -1.92 -5.65 4.08
CA LYS A 19 -2.18 -5.17 2.70
C LYS A 19 -3.35 -5.89 2.02
N THR A 20 -3.23 -7.21 1.92
CA THR A 20 -4.23 -8.06 1.25
C THR A 20 -5.61 -7.98 1.91
N THR A 21 -5.67 -7.74 3.23
CA THR A 21 -6.93 -7.57 3.96
C THR A 21 -7.62 -6.27 3.55
N ILE A 22 -6.87 -5.16 3.51
CA ILE A 22 -7.40 -3.87 3.05
C ILE A 22 -7.81 -3.96 1.58
N SER A 23 -6.91 -4.39 0.69
CA SER A 23 -7.17 -4.45 -0.75
C SER A 23 -8.36 -5.35 -1.10
N SER A 24 -8.52 -6.49 -0.43
CA SER A 24 -9.68 -7.37 -0.64
C SER A 24 -11.00 -6.70 -0.24
N GLY A 25 -11.02 -5.95 0.86
CA GLY A 25 -12.22 -5.18 1.25
C GLY A 25 -12.55 -4.08 0.26
N LEU A 26 -11.54 -3.35 -0.23
CA LEU A 26 -11.73 -2.33 -1.27
C LEU A 26 -12.28 -2.93 -2.58
N VAL A 27 -11.76 -4.09 -3.01
CA VAL A 27 -12.26 -4.80 -4.20
C VAL A 27 -13.73 -5.20 -4.04
N LYS A 28 -14.12 -5.70 -2.86
CA LYS A 28 -15.53 -6.04 -2.56
C LYS A 28 -16.41 -4.79 -2.62
N LEU A 29 -15.97 -3.71 -1.96
CA LEU A 29 -16.76 -2.48 -1.83
C LEU A 29 -16.94 -1.73 -3.14
N LEU A 30 -15.92 -1.68 -3.99
CA LEU A 30 -15.98 -0.99 -5.28
C LEU A 30 -16.70 -1.79 -6.37
N GLY A 31 -16.86 -3.10 -6.18
CA GLY A 31 -17.31 -4.04 -7.21
C GLY A 31 -16.13 -4.70 -7.92
N PRO A 32 -15.97 -6.04 -7.84
CA PRO A 32 -14.84 -6.75 -8.47
C PRO A 32 -14.72 -6.54 -9.99
N GLU A 33 -15.80 -6.18 -10.67
CA GLU A 33 -15.86 -5.86 -12.09
C GLU A 33 -15.27 -4.49 -12.44
N ARG A 34 -15.19 -3.57 -11.47
CA ARG A 34 -14.64 -2.21 -11.61
C ARG A 34 -13.19 -2.08 -11.19
N VAL A 35 -12.64 -3.11 -10.54
CA VAL A 35 -11.29 -3.08 -9.96
C VAL A 35 -10.34 -4.05 -10.67
N THR A 36 -9.15 -3.56 -11.02
CA THR A 36 -7.99 -4.37 -11.41
C THR A 36 -7.02 -4.44 -10.23
N HIS A 37 -6.84 -5.62 -9.65
CA HIS A 37 -5.89 -5.84 -8.55
C HIS A 37 -4.53 -6.33 -9.08
N VAL A 38 -3.44 -5.71 -8.62
CA VAL A 38 -2.06 -6.02 -9.03
C VAL A 38 -1.20 -6.20 -7.77
N CYS A 39 -0.64 -7.40 -7.58
CA CYS A 39 0.32 -7.66 -6.52
C CYS A 39 1.74 -7.45 -7.07
N THR A 40 2.58 -6.63 -6.42
CA THR A 40 3.96 -6.43 -6.89
C THR A 40 4.88 -7.60 -6.57
N ASP A 41 4.48 -8.54 -5.70
CA ASP A 41 5.22 -9.78 -5.46
C ASP A 41 5.29 -10.65 -6.73
N ASP A 42 4.37 -10.44 -7.69
CA ASP A 42 4.42 -11.07 -9.01
C ASP A 42 5.69 -10.73 -9.82
N TYR A 43 6.38 -9.65 -9.46
CA TYR A 43 7.55 -9.13 -10.18
C TYR A 43 8.88 -9.56 -9.55
N HIS A 44 8.87 -10.57 -8.67
CA HIS A 44 10.10 -11.20 -8.22
C HIS A 44 10.90 -11.76 -9.42
N LYS A 45 12.21 -11.49 -9.46
CA LYS A 45 13.12 -12.04 -10.47
C LYS A 45 13.38 -13.53 -10.27
N TYR A 46 13.36 -13.95 -9.02
CA TYR A 46 13.78 -15.27 -8.57
C TYR A 46 12.67 -15.94 -7.77
N ASP A 47 12.50 -17.25 -7.98
CA ASP A 47 11.60 -18.06 -7.16
C ASP A 47 12.15 -18.26 -5.73
N ARG A 48 11.38 -18.95 -4.86
CA ARG A 48 11.78 -19.15 -3.45
C ARG A 48 13.09 -19.94 -3.31
N LEU A 49 13.35 -20.93 -4.17
CA LEU A 49 14.54 -21.76 -4.12
C LEU A 49 15.76 -21.01 -4.64
N GLU A 50 15.61 -20.26 -5.72
CA GLU A 50 16.65 -19.42 -6.30
C GLU A 50 17.08 -18.32 -5.31
N ARG A 51 16.14 -17.62 -4.67
CA ARG A 51 16.44 -16.63 -3.62
C ARG A 51 17.26 -17.22 -2.47
N ALA A 52 16.90 -18.44 -2.04
CA ALA A 52 17.64 -19.14 -0.99
C ALA A 52 19.09 -19.45 -1.42
N ARG A 53 19.30 -19.92 -2.65
CA ARG A 53 20.64 -20.20 -3.21
C ARG A 53 21.49 -18.94 -3.37
N LEU A 54 20.89 -17.83 -3.77
CA LEU A 54 21.56 -16.54 -3.95
C LEU A 54 21.73 -15.75 -2.65
N ASN A 55 21.14 -16.24 -1.55
CA ASN A 55 21.09 -15.55 -0.26
C ASN A 55 20.55 -14.11 -0.35
N ILE A 56 19.57 -13.88 -1.22
CA ILE A 56 18.90 -12.58 -1.40
C ILE A 56 17.46 -12.65 -0.88
N THR A 57 17.00 -11.61 -0.19
CA THR A 57 15.61 -11.57 0.28
C THR A 57 14.69 -10.99 -0.79
N ALA A 58 13.39 -11.28 -0.68
CA ALA A 58 12.37 -10.70 -1.55
C ALA A 58 12.20 -9.18 -1.37
N LEU A 59 12.74 -8.61 -0.28
CA LEU A 59 12.67 -7.18 0.03
C LEU A 59 13.76 -6.39 -0.71
N HIS A 60 14.85 -7.05 -1.13
CA HIS A 60 15.95 -6.39 -1.82
C HIS A 60 15.52 -5.95 -3.23
N PRO A 61 15.81 -4.70 -3.66
CA PRO A 61 15.49 -4.19 -5.00
C PRO A 61 15.98 -5.10 -6.13
N ASP A 62 17.21 -5.63 -6.02
CA ASP A 62 17.77 -6.53 -7.04
C ASP A 62 17.02 -7.86 -7.20
N CYS A 63 16.19 -8.24 -6.22
CA CYS A 63 15.32 -9.41 -6.31
C CYS A 63 14.01 -9.12 -7.09
N ASN A 64 13.80 -7.89 -7.56
CA ASN A 64 12.54 -7.45 -8.15
C ASN A 64 12.77 -6.73 -9.50
N TYR A 65 11.95 -7.04 -10.51
CA TYR A 65 11.95 -6.31 -11.79
C TYR A 65 11.27 -4.94 -11.63
N LEU A 66 11.95 -4.00 -10.97
CA LEU A 66 11.41 -2.66 -10.67
C LEU A 66 11.20 -1.81 -11.93
N ASP A 67 12.06 -1.96 -12.93
CA ASP A 67 11.93 -1.37 -14.25
C ASP A 67 10.66 -1.83 -14.98
N ILE A 68 10.34 -3.13 -14.91
CA ILE A 68 9.10 -3.68 -15.49
C ILE A 68 7.89 -3.19 -14.69
N GLN A 69 7.99 -3.09 -13.36
CA GLN A 69 6.93 -2.52 -12.52
C GLN A 69 6.64 -1.07 -12.89
N GLU A 70 7.66 -0.24 -13.09
CA GLU A 70 7.53 1.15 -13.55
C GLU A 70 6.79 1.24 -14.88
N LEU A 71 7.25 0.47 -15.88
CA LEU A 71 6.61 0.40 -17.19
C LEU A 71 5.15 -0.05 -17.10
N HIS A 72 4.85 -1.04 -16.26
CA HIS A 72 3.49 -1.54 -16.11
C HIS A 72 2.58 -0.53 -15.39
N LEU A 73 3.08 0.18 -14.37
CA LEU A 73 2.34 1.27 -13.73
C LEU A 73 2.03 2.39 -14.70
N GLU A 74 3.00 2.80 -15.53
CA GLU A 74 2.79 3.78 -16.60
C GLU A 74 1.68 3.33 -17.56
N ARG A 75 1.75 2.09 -18.05
CA ARG A 75 0.74 1.55 -18.97
C ARG A 75 -0.64 1.51 -18.34
N LEU A 76 -0.75 1.03 -17.10
CA LEU A 76 -2.02 1.00 -16.37
C LEU A 76 -2.58 2.41 -16.17
N HIS A 77 -1.72 3.39 -15.84
CA HIS A 77 -2.10 4.79 -15.68
C HIS A 77 -2.70 5.36 -16.97
N TYR A 78 -2.14 5.01 -18.12
CA TYR A 78 -2.68 5.42 -19.42
C TYR A 78 -3.79 4.51 -19.97
N GLY A 79 -4.36 3.63 -19.13
CA GLY A 79 -5.46 2.75 -19.52
C GLY A 79 -5.07 1.65 -20.52
N GLN A 80 -3.78 1.33 -20.60
CA GLN A 80 -3.23 0.32 -21.49
C GLN A 80 -3.08 -1.04 -20.79
N PRO A 81 -3.32 -2.14 -21.51
CA PRO A 81 -3.13 -3.49 -20.97
C PRO A 81 -1.65 -3.84 -20.79
N ILE A 82 -1.41 -4.80 -19.89
CA ILE A 82 -0.08 -5.34 -19.56
C ILE A 82 -0.07 -6.86 -19.62
N MET A 83 1.10 -7.44 -19.85
CA MET A 83 1.35 -8.87 -19.66
C MET A 83 2.01 -9.06 -18.30
N LYS A 84 1.19 -9.20 -17.26
CA LYS A 84 1.64 -9.22 -15.87
C LYS A 84 2.30 -10.57 -15.54
N PRO A 85 3.51 -10.61 -14.95
CA PRO A 85 4.03 -11.85 -14.40
C PRO A 85 3.14 -12.37 -13.25
N VAL A 86 3.39 -13.60 -12.80
CA VAL A 86 2.63 -14.20 -11.71
C VAL A 86 3.55 -15.01 -10.81
N TYR A 87 3.50 -14.73 -9.52
CA TYR A 87 4.20 -15.48 -8.48
C TYR A 87 3.19 -16.25 -7.62
N ASP A 88 3.30 -17.57 -7.60
CA ASP A 88 2.44 -18.43 -6.80
C ASP A 88 3.02 -18.58 -5.39
N HIS A 89 2.34 -18.01 -4.38
CA HIS A 89 2.77 -18.09 -2.99
C HIS A 89 2.68 -19.50 -2.37
N SER A 90 1.83 -20.38 -2.91
CA SER A 90 1.65 -21.75 -2.41
C SER A 90 2.86 -22.61 -2.73
N THR A 91 3.31 -22.59 -3.98
CA THR A 91 4.48 -23.32 -4.47
C THR A 91 5.78 -22.54 -4.28
N GLY A 92 5.70 -21.21 -4.22
CA GLY A 92 6.85 -20.31 -4.18
C GLY A 92 7.52 -20.12 -5.55
N SER A 93 6.78 -20.34 -6.64
CA SER A 93 7.30 -20.42 -8.01
C SER A 93 6.76 -19.32 -8.92
N LEU A 94 7.52 -18.97 -9.95
CA LEU A 94 7.08 -18.12 -11.05
C LEU A 94 6.29 -18.96 -12.07
N VAL A 95 5.10 -18.48 -12.46
CA VAL A 95 4.21 -19.20 -13.39
C VAL A 95 3.89 -18.35 -14.61
N ARG A 96 3.05 -18.87 -15.52
CA ARG A 96 2.72 -18.19 -16.78
C ARG A 96 2.13 -16.79 -16.52
N PRO A 97 2.54 -15.78 -17.29
CA PRO A 97 2.02 -14.44 -17.15
C PRO A 97 0.54 -14.37 -17.55
N GLN A 98 -0.14 -13.35 -17.05
CA GLN A 98 -1.55 -13.08 -17.28
C GLN A 98 -1.72 -11.75 -18.02
N TYR A 99 -2.58 -11.76 -19.03
CA TYR A 99 -2.99 -10.54 -19.70
C TYR A 99 -3.99 -9.78 -18.82
N VAL A 100 -3.65 -8.55 -18.44
CA VAL A 100 -4.45 -7.73 -17.53
C VAL A 100 -4.85 -6.43 -18.23
N GLN A 101 -6.15 -6.15 -18.25
CA GLN A 101 -6.68 -4.85 -18.67
C GLN A 101 -6.97 -3.99 -17.43
N PRO A 102 -6.60 -2.70 -17.41
CA PRO A 102 -7.01 -1.81 -16.34
C PRO A 102 -8.52 -1.51 -16.43
N ARG A 103 -9.17 -1.49 -15.28
CA ARG A 103 -10.57 -1.07 -15.09
C ARG A 103 -10.62 0.36 -14.54
N GLU A 104 -11.76 0.79 -14.03
CA GLU A 104 -11.95 2.12 -13.46
C GLU A 104 -10.97 2.39 -12.31
N PHE A 105 -10.77 1.40 -11.44
CA PHE A 105 -9.81 1.46 -10.34
C PHE A 105 -8.73 0.39 -10.51
N VAL A 106 -7.48 0.77 -10.23
CA VAL A 106 -6.35 -0.15 -10.14
C VAL A 106 -5.82 -0.10 -8.72
N ILE A 107 -5.82 -1.25 -8.04
CA ILE A 107 -5.23 -1.38 -6.70
C ILE A 107 -3.93 -2.14 -6.85
N VAL A 108 -2.82 -1.47 -6.52
CA VAL A 108 -1.47 -2.04 -6.57
C VAL A 108 -0.98 -2.23 -5.14
N GLU A 109 -0.79 -3.48 -4.71
CA GLU A 109 -0.27 -3.78 -3.38
C GLU A 109 1.09 -4.46 -3.42
N GLY A 110 1.96 -4.18 -2.44
CA GLY A 110 3.17 -4.97 -2.28
C GLY A 110 4.25 -4.34 -1.41
N LEU A 111 5.50 -4.75 -1.66
CA LEU A 111 6.66 -4.44 -0.83
C LEU A 111 7.37 -3.15 -1.26
N LEU A 112 7.53 -2.93 -2.56
CA LEU A 112 8.42 -1.91 -3.14
C LEU A 112 7.68 -0.91 -4.05
N GLY A 113 6.37 -0.74 -3.88
CA GLY A 113 5.54 0.08 -4.77
C GLY A 113 5.90 1.57 -4.81
N PHE A 114 6.59 2.10 -3.79
CA PHE A 114 7.03 3.50 -3.75
C PHE A 114 8.55 3.64 -3.84
N HIS A 115 9.26 2.57 -4.22
CA HIS A 115 10.72 2.52 -4.17
C HIS A 115 11.37 3.60 -5.07
N SER A 116 10.92 3.74 -6.32
CA SER A 116 11.48 4.73 -7.25
C SER A 116 10.64 6.00 -7.32
N ALA A 117 11.28 7.11 -7.71
CA ALA A 117 10.58 8.36 -7.98
C ALA A 117 9.58 8.25 -9.14
N VAL A 118 9.88 7.38 -10.09
CA VAL A 118 9.07 7.15 -11.30
C VAL A 118 7.76 6.46 -10.93
N MET A 119 7.81 5.36 -10.17
CA MET A 119 6.60 4.65 -9.72
C MET A 119 5.63 5.59 -8.98
N ARG A 120 6.18 6.45 -8.11
CA ARG A 120 5.41 7.38 -7.26
C ARG A 120 4.56 8.37 -8.06
N GLN A 121 4.90 8.65 -9.31
CA GLN A 121 4.17 9.61 -10.16
C GLN A 121 2.87 9.04 -10.74
N PHE A 122 2.71 7.72 -10.76
CA PHE A 122 1.56 7.06 -11.40
C PHE A 122 0.41 6.75 -10.44
N TYR A 123 0.60 6.95 -9.13
CA TYR A 123 -0.43 6.76 -8.12
C TYR A 123 -1.22 8.04 -7.88
N ASP A 124 -2.55 7.91 -7.82
CA ASP A 124 -3.46 8.96 -7.39
C ASP A 124 -3.53 9.05 -5.86
N VAL A 125 -3.45 7.89 -5.19
CA VAL A 125 -3.45 7.78 -3.73
C VAL A 125 -2.37 6.78 -3.30
N LYS A 126 -1.53 7.17 -2.35
CA LYS A 126 -0.43 6.36 -1.82
C LYS A 126 -0.66 6.05 -0.34
N VAL A 127 -0.85 4.78 -0.01
CA VAL A 127 -1.09 4.29 1.34
C VAL A 127 0.10 3.46 1.82
N TYR A 128 0.57 3.72 3.03
CA TYR A 128 1.59 2.89 3.69
C TYR A 128 1.03 2.25 4.96
N LEU A 129 1.17 0.93 5.10
CA LEU A 129 0.78 0.19 6.30
C LEU A 129 1.96 0.05 7.25
N ALA A 130 1.80 0.60 8.45
CA ALA A 130 2.83 0.67 9.48
C ALA A 130 2.37 0.05 10.82
N PRO A 131 1.88 -1.21 10.86
CA PRO A 131 1.61 -1.84 12.15
C PRO A 131 2.92 -1.98 12.96
N PRO A 132 2.85 -1.96 14.30
CA PRO A 132 3.97 -2.29 15.17
C PRO A 132 4.60 -3.64 14.82
N GLU A 133 5.91 -3.74 15.01
CA GLU A 133 6.71 -4.92 14.62
C GLU A 133 6.29 -6.19 15.37
N ASP A 134 5.99 -6.07 16.66
CA ASP A 134 5.46 -7.14 17.50
C ASP A 134 4.11 -7.68 16.98
N LEU A 135 3.17 -6.79 16.64
CA LEU A 135 1.90 -7.18 16.02
C LEU A 135 2.11 -7.86 14.66
N ARG A 136 3.01 -7.33 13.83
CA ARG A 136 3.34 -7.90 12.52
C ARG A 136 3.93 -9.31 12.66
N ARG A 137 4.78 -9.55 13.66
CA ARG A 137 5.35 -10.87 13.96
C ARG A 137 4.25 -11.87 14.33
N VAL A 138 3.33 -11.49 15.21
CA VAL A 138 2.18 -12.33 15.58
C VAL A 138 1.35 -12.69 14.34
N TRP A 139 1.03 -11.70 13.50
CA TRP A 139 0.28 -11.95 12.26
C TRP A 139 1.03 -12.86 11.28
N LYS A 140 2.34 -12.65 11.10
CA LYS A 140 3.15 -13.48 10.19
C LYS A 140 3.22 -14.93 10.67
N ILE A 141 3.46 -15.16 11.96
CA ILE A 141 3.49 -16.51 12.55
C ILE A 141 2.13 -17.17 12.38
N LYS A 142 1.03 -16.51 12.77
CA LYS A 142 -0.33 -17.06 12.61
C LYS A 142 -0.63 -17.42 11.16
N ARG A 143 -0.29 -16.56 10.20
CA ARG A 143 -0.56 -16.77 8.77
C ARG A 143 0.30 -17.89 8.18
N ASP A 144 1.62 -17.84 8.39
CA ASP A 144 2.56 -18.71 7.68
C ASP A 144 2.54 -20.14 8.25
N THR A 145 2.26 -20.31 9.55
CA THR A 145 2.02 -21.63 10.15
C THR A 145 0.69 -22.25 9.71
N ALA A 146 -0.38 -21.45 9.60
CA ALA A 146 -1.70 -21.95 9.20
C ALA A 146 -1.84 -22.21 7.69
N LYS A 147 -1.25 -21.36 6.84
CA LYS A 147 -1.51 -21.39 5.38
C LYS A 147 -0.35 -21.91 4.53
N ARG A 148 0.87 -21.92 5.06
CA ARG A 148 2.09 -22.19 4.27
C ARG A 148 2.94 -23.34 4.83
N GLY A 149 2.51 -23.98 5.93
CA GLY A 149 3.15 -25.17 6.48
C GLY A 149 4.50 -24.91 7.17
N TYR A 150 4.84 -23.66 7.47
CA TYR A 150 6.05 -23.33 8.24
C TYR A 150 5.83 -23.62 9.74
N ASN A 151 6.92 -23.86 10.47
CA ASN A 151 6.89 -23.78 11.93
C ASN A 151 7.22 -22.34 12.40
N ALA A 152 6.97 -22.04 13.69
CA ALA A 152 7.18 -20.70 14.22
C ALA A 152 8.66 -20.25 14.19
N GLU A 153 9.59 -21.15 14.46
CA GLU A 153 11.04 -20.88 14.48
C GLU A 153 11.52 -20.43 13.09
N GLN A 154 11.14 -21.15 12.03
CA GLN A 154 11.45 -20.82 10.64
C GLN A 154 10.93 -19.42 10.25
N VAL A 155 9.75 -19.05 10.75
CA VAL A 155 9.16 -17.73 10.47
C VAL A 155 9.96 -16.62 11.18
N LEU A 156 10.42 -16.87 12.41
CA LEU A 156 11.24 -15.94 13.17
C LEU A 156 12.63 -15.75 12.54
N GLU A 157 13.31 -16.85 12.16
CA GLU A 157 14.59 -16.79 11.44
C GLU A 157 14.46 -16.01 10.12
N GLU A 158 13.37 -16.23 9.38
CA GLU A 158 13.11 -15.49 8.14
C GLU A 158 12.90 -13.99 8.40
N LEU A 159 12.22 -13.63 9.49
CA LEU A 159 12.01 -12.23 9.90
C LEU A 159 13.33 -11.56 10.24
N GLU A 160 14.19 -12.20 11.04
CA GLU A 160 15.50 -11.67 11.41
C GLU A 160 16.39 -11.47 10.19
N LYS A 161 16.41 -12.45 9.27
CA LYS A 161 17.16 -12.35 8.00
C LYS A 161 16.70 -11.17 7.14
N ARG A 162 15.41 -10.84 7.19
CA ARG A 162 14.80 -9.77 6.38
C ARG A 162 14.88 -8.38 7.03
N GLU A 163 15.21 -8.29 8.32
CA GLU A 163 15.19 -7.02 9.05
C GLU A 163 16.11 -5.94 8.44
N PRO A 164 17.36 -6.23 8.02
CA PRO A 164 18.20 -5.23 7.36
C PRO A 164 17.55 -4.67 6.08
N ASP A 165 17.04 -5.55 5.22
CA ASP A 165 16.38 -5.12 3.98
C ASP A 165 15.05 -4.40 4.24
N SER A 166 14.32 -4.77 5.30
CA SER A 166 13.11 -4.06 5.71
C SER A 166 13.42 -2.63 6.13
N ARG A 167 14.45 -2.47 6.97
CA ARG A 167 14.95 -1.15 7.41
C ARG A 167 15.41 -0.31 6.22
N ASP A 168 16.12 -0.91 5.27
CA ASP A 168 16.80 -0.15 4.21
C ASP A 168 15.92 0.11 2.98
N PHE A 169 14.96 -0.78 2.68
CA PHE A 169 14.17 -0.70 1.45
C PHE A 169 12.66 -0.57 1.67
N ILE A 170 12.10 -1.06 2.78
CA ILE A 170 10.65 -1.04 3.04
C ILE A 170 10.26 0.20 3.83
N ARG A 171 10.80 0.38 5.04
CA ARG A 171 10.43 1.47 5.96
C ARG A 171 10.61 2.87 5.38
N PRO A 172 11.64 3.19 4.57
CA PRO A 172 11.81 4.53 4.00
C PRO A 172 10.66 4.95 3.08
N GLN A 173 9.96 3.99 2.46
CA GLN A 173 8.82 4.27 1.59
C GLN A 173 7.64 4.94 2.31
N ARG A 174 7.58 4.86 3.64
CA ARG A 174 6.60 5.58 4.47
C ARG A 174 6.64 7.09 4.23
N GLU A 175 7.79 7.67 3.91
CA GLU A 175 7.90 9.11 3.66
C GLU A 175 7.07 9.57 2.44
N PHE A 176 6.81 8.67 1.49
CA PHE A 176 6.15 9.01 0.24
C PHE A 176 4.65 8.74 0.22
N ALA A 177 4.09 8.20 1.30
CA ALA A 177 2.66 7.98 1.42
C ALA A 177 1.89 9.28 1.61
N ASP A 178 0.65 9.31 1.12
CA ASP A 178 -0.33 10.34 1.43
C ASP A 178 -1.08 9.99 2.74
N ILE A 179 -1.29 8.70 2.97
CA ILE A 179 -1.97 8.16 4.15
C ILE A 179 -1.09 7.07 4.78
N VAL A 180 -0.84 7.16 6.08
CA VAL A 180 -0.22 6.06 6.85
C VAL A 180 -1.28 5.42 7.73
N VAL A 181 -1.44 4.11 7.60
CA VAL A 181 -2.40 3.32 8.40
C VAL A 181 -1.61 2.48 9.40
N GLN A 182 -1.90 2.67 10.68
CA GLN A 182 -1.26 1.95 11.76
C GLN A 182 -2.32 1.28 12.64
N PHE A 183 -2.51 -0.02 12.44
CA PHE A 183 -3.27 -0.84 13.38
C PHE A 183 -2.39 -1.16 14.58
N CYS A 184 -2.92 -1.00 15.80
CA CYS A 184 -2.19 -1.27 17.02
C CYS A 184 -3.11 -1.89 18.09
N PRO A 185 -2.57 -2.72 19.00
CA PRO A 185 -3.33 -3.16 20.17
C PRO A 185 -3.76 -1.97 21.04
N PRO A 186 -4.89 -2.08 21.75
CA PRO A 186 -5.26 -1.12 22.78
C PRO A 186 -4.17 -0.98 23.83
N VAL A 187 -4.11 0.18 24.48
CA VAL A 187 -3.09 0.47 25.51
C VAL A 187 -3.15 -0.58 26.62
N GLY A 188 -2.01 -1.20 26.92
CA GLY A 188 -1.89 -2.21 27.96
C GLY A 188 -2.28 -3.64 27.53
N VAL A 189 -2.67 -3.85 26.28
CA VAL A 189 -2.98 -5.18 25.72
C VAL A 189 -1.83 -5.63 24.82
N SER A 190 -1.32 -6.85 25.03
CA SER A 190 -0.30 -7.40 24.14
C SER A 190 -0.87 -7.74 22.75
N PRO A 191 -0.06 -7.74 21.68
CA PRO A 191 -0.52 -8.12 20.34
C PRO A 191 -1.13 -9.52 20.26
N GLU A 192 -0.69 -10.45 21.10
CA GLU A 192 -1.21 -11.81 21.22
C GLU A 192 -2.61 -11.84 21.83
N GLU A 193 -2.86 -11.01 22.85
CA GLU A 193 -4.12 -10.92 23.61
C GLU A 193 -5.17 -10.04 22.94
N ALA A 194 -4.76 -9.15 22.03
CA ALA A 194 -5.66 -8.23 21.34
C ALA A 194 -6.82 -8.95 20.62
N ASN A 195 -6.65 -10.22 20.24
CA ASN A 195 -7.70 -11.08 19.66
C ASN A 195 -8.47 -10.46 18.47
N GLY A 196 -7.85 -9.50 17.78
CA GLY A 196 -8.44 -8.77 16.66
C GLY A 196 -9.16 -7.47 17.02
N HIS A 197 -9.27 -7.15 18.31
CA HIS A 197 -9.65 -5.82 18.79
C HIS A 197 -8.43 -4.91 18.70
N LEU A 198 -8.27 -4.26 17.56
CA LEU A 198 -7.16 -3.34 17.30
C LEU A 198 -7.71 -1.94 17.11
N ASN A 199 -7.01 -0.96 17.66
CA ASN A 199 -7.18 0.43 17.29
C ASN A 199 -6.55 0.66 15.92
N VAL A 200 -6.97 1.72 15.23
CA VAL A 200 -6.25 2.24 14.06
C VAL A 200 -5.93 3.72 14.26
N GLN A 201 -4.71 4.10 13.92
CA GLN A 201 -4.30 5.47 13.74
C GLN A 201 -4.07 5.70 12.24
N LEU A 202 -4.75 6.71 11.70
CA LEU A 202 -4.64 7.15 10.32
C LEU A 202 -3.96 8.52 10.31
N ILE A 203 -2.75 8.58 9.76
CA ILE A 203 -2.02 9.83 9.57
C ILE A 203 -2.33 10.32 8.15
N LEU A 204 -3.00 11.45 8.06
CA LEU A 204 -3.51 12.06 6.84
C LEU A 204 -2.61 13.26 6.50
N ARG A 205 -1.80 13.13 5.45
CA ARG A 205 -0.85 14.17 5.05
C ARG A 205 -1.49 15.12 4.03
N PRO A 206 -1.20 16.44 4.09
CA PRO A 206 -1.76 17.42 3.17
C PRO A 206 -1.19 17.33 1.73
N THR A 207 -0.72 16.16 1.30
CA THR A 207 -0.27 15.88 -0.07
C THR A 207 -1.43 15.58 -1.01
N ILE A 208 -2.58 15.18 -0.48
CA ILE A 208 -3.86 15.04 -1.19
C ILE A 208 -4.97 15.70 -0.37
N PRO A 209 -6.09 16.10 -0.99
CA PRO A 209 -7.20 16.65 -0.24
C PRO A 209 -8.00 15.53 0.46
N HIS A 210 -8.13 15.63 1.78
CA HIS A 210 -8.93 14.71 2.58
C HIS A 210 -10.42 15.11 2.59
N PRO A 211 -11.34 14.15 2.78
CA PRO A 211 -12.72 14.48 3.12
C PRO A 211 -12.75 15.25 4.45
N ASP A 212 -13.76 16.09 4.65
CA ASP A 212 -14.00 16.70 5.95
C ASP A 212 -14.41 15.59 6.91
N LEU A 213 -13.66 15.37 7.99
CA LEU A 213 -13.91 14.32 8.98
C LEU A 213 -14.48 14.89 10.29
N SER A 214 -14.74 16.20 10.39
CA SER A 214 -15.21 16.82 11.64
C SER A 214 -16.54 16.22 12.10
N TYR A 215 -17.40 15.81 11.15
CA TYR A 215 -18.68 15.18 11.43
C TYR A 215 -18.58 13.86 12.21
N LEU A 216 -17.42 13.18 12.16
CA LEU A 216 -17.17 11.98 12.98
C LEU A 216 -16.98 12.35 14.46
N CYS A 217 -16.56 13.59 14.75
CA CYS A 217 -16.26 14.11 16.08
C CYS A 217 -17.34 15.05 16.64
N ASP A 218 -18.17 15.69 15.80
CA ASP A 218 -19.14 16.72 16.19
C ASP A 218 -20.39 16.18 16.91
N ASN A 219 -20.54 14.86 17.03
CA ASN A 219 -21.58 14.29 17.89
C ASN A 219 -21.13 14.44 19.36
N ALA A 220 -21.97 15.04 20.20
CA ALA A 220 -21.72 15.43 21.60
C ALA A 220 -21.21 14.34 22.58
N ASP A 221 -21.01 13.12 22.08
CA ASP A 221 -20.50 11.93 22.77
C ASP A 221 -19.11 11.49 22.26
N SER A 222 -18.29 12.40 21.70
CA SER A 222 -16.98 12.05 21.08
C SER A 222 -16.01 11.32 22.01
N SER A 223 -16.09 11.54 23.33
CA SER A 223 -15.35 10.75 24.34
C SER A 223 -15.87 9.33 24.53
N ALA A 224 -17.12 9.04 24.16
CA ALA A 224 -17.74 7.72 24.21
C ALA A 224 -17.73 6.99 22.84
N CYS A 225 -17.49 7.71 21.74
CA CYS A 225 -17.49 7.18 20.38
C CYS A 225 -16.16 6.51 19.98
N GLY A 226 -15.09 6.67 20.78
CA GLY A 226 -13.79 6.07 20.49
C GLY A 226 -13.12 6.59 19.21
N VAL A 227 -13.57 7.73 18.66
CA VAL A 227 -13.01 8.38 17.47
C VAL A 227 -12.47 9.75 17.85
N ARG A 228 -11.21 10.02 17.51
CA ARG A 228 -10.54 11.32 17.77
C ARG A 228 -9.85 11.82 16.52
N LEU A 229 -10.03 13.09 16.22
CA LEU A 229 -9.34 13.78 15.14
C LEU A 229 -8.51 14.91 15.75
N GLU A 230 -7.19 14.86 15.56
CA GLU A 230 -6.26 15.82 16.15
C GLU A 230 -5.25 16.32 15.13
N LEU A 231 -4.81 17.57 15.29
CA LEU A 231 -3.69 18.12 14.54
C LEU A 231 -2.38 17.64 15.18
N GLY A 232 -1.59 16.91 14.40
CA GLY A 232 -0.34 16.33 14.84
C GLY A 232 0.86 16.74 13.99
N ARG A 233 1.98 16.06 14.24
CA ARG A 233 3.17 16.15 13.39
C ARG A 233 3.67 14.75 13.06
N ASP A 234 3.94 14.52 11.77
CA ASP A 234 4.61 13.33 11.28
C ASP A 234 5.92 13.72 10.60
N SER A 235 7.06 13.27 11.14
CA SER A 235 8.40 13.63 10.63
C SER A 235 8.60 15.15 10.49
N GLY A 236 8.02 15.92 11.42
CA GLY A 236 8.07 17.38 11.46
C GLY A 236 7.01 18.10 10.60
N ARG A 237 6.30 17.40 9.71
CA ARG A 237 5.24 17.96 8.85
C ARG A 237 3.89 17.99 9.60
N PRO A 238 3.08 19.05 9.46
CA PRO A 238 1.73 19.07 10.02
C PRO A 238 0.85 18.04 9.30
N VAL A 239 0.06 17.30 10.07
CA VAL A 239 -0.82 16.23 9.59
C VAL A 239 -2.09 16.21 10.44
N ASP A 240 -3.18 15.70 9.87
CA ASP A 240 -4.34 15.30 10.65
C ASP A 240 -4.14 13.84 11.10
N ILE A 241 -4.43 13.56 12.36
CA ILE A 241 -4.37 12.21 12.93
C ILE A 241 -5.78 11.81 13.34
N LEU A 242 -6.32 10.81 12.66
CA LEU A 242 -7.59 10.17 13.01
C LEU A 242 -7.31 8.87 13.76
N GLU A 243 -7.74 8.80 15.01
CA GLU A 243 -7.68 7.60 15.84
C GLU A 243 -9.08 7.00 15.97
N VAL A 244 -9.17 5.68 15.80
CA VAL A 244 -10.39 4.91 16.04
C VAL A 244 -10.05 3.74 16.94
N GLU A 245 -10.73 3.65 18.07
CA GLU A 245 -10.59 2.56 19.02
C GLU A 245 -11.23 1.26 18.50
N GLY A 246 -10.67 0.11 18.85
CA GLY A 246 -11.18 -1.20 18.43
C GLY A 246 -12.41 -1.68 19.20
N ASN A 247 -12.83 -0.95 20.23
CA ASN A 247 -13.94 -1.32 21.13
C ASN A 247 -15.17 -0.40 20.95
N VAL A 248 -15.31 0.23 19.78
CA VAL A 248 -16.47 1.06 19.46
C VAL A 248 -17.73 0.19 19.55
N THR A 249 -18.79 0.69 20.19
CA THR A 249 -20.04 -0.06 20.27
C THR A 249 -20.67 -0.18 18.88
N ALA A 250 -21.37 -1.28 18.60
CA ALA A 250 -22.01 -1.51 17.30
C ALA A 250 -22.95 -0.35 16.87
N GLU A 251 -23.58 0.32 17.83
CA GLU A 251 -24.41 1.50 17.57
C GLU A 251 -23.61 2.69 17.05
N HIS A 252 -22.42 2.92 17.61
CA HIS A 252 -21.52 3.99 17.17
C HIS A 252 -20.87 3.65 15.83
N ALA A 253 -20.45 2.40 15.61
CA ALA A 253 -19.93 1.94 14.32
C ALA A 253 -20.96 2.19 13.20
N ALA A 254 -22.23 1.82 13.42
CA ALA A 254 -23.32 2.06 12.46
C ALA A 254 -23.59 3.57 12.22
N LYS A 255 -23.44 4.42 13.24
CA LYS A 255 -23.56 5.89 13.09
C LYS A 255 -22.41 6.46 12.24
N LEU A 256 -21.18 6.04 12.49
CA LEU A 256 -19.99 6.46 11.74
C LEU A 256 -20.11 6.01 10.28
N GLU A 257 -20.47 4.74 10.06
CA GLU A 257 -20.73 4.18 8.75
C GLU A 257 -21.81 4.98 8.00
N LYS A 258 -22.96 5.23 8.64
CA LYS A 258 -24.05 6.01 8.04
C LYS A 258 -23.60 7.41 7.66
N ALA A 259 -22.83 8.07 8.53
CA ALA A 259 -22.31 9.39 8.26
C ALA A 259 -21.37 9.37 7.04
N MET A 260 -20.48 8.39 6.94
CA MET A 260 -19.61 8.22 5.76
C MET A 260 -20.40 7.95 4.47
N TRP A 261 -21.43 7.09 4.52
CA TRP A 261 -22.28 6.82 3.35
C TRP A 261 -23.04 8.06 2.85
N GLN A 262 -23.49 8.92 3.76
CA GLN A 262 -24.13 10.19 3.39
C GLN A 262 -23.20 11.09 2.57
N HIS A 263 -21.88 10.94 2.76
CA HIS A 263 -20.85 11.64 2.01
C HIS A 263 -20.28 10.82 0.82
N LEU A 264 -20.82 9.63 0.53
CA LEU A 264 -20.43 8.74 -0.59
C LEU A 264 -21.64 8.28 -1.44
N PRO A 265 -22.39 9.20 -2.07
CA PRO A 265 -23.64 8.86 -2.76
C PRO A 265 -23.46 8.01 -4.04
N GLU A 266 -22.25 7.92 -4.58
CA GLU A 266 -21.97 7.21 -5.86
C GLU A 266 -21.77 5.70 -5.69
N ILE A 267 -21.64 5.21 -4.46
CA ILE A 267 -21.56 3.79 -4.18
C ILE A 267 -22.96 3.31 -3.85
N ALA A 268 -23.39 2.21 -4.46
CA ALA A 268 -24.59 1.52 -3.98
C ALA A 268 -24.36 1.15 -2.50
N PRO A 269 -25.26 1.51 -1.56
CA PRO A 269 -25.05 1.18 -0.16
C PRO A 269 -24.93 -0.34 -0.03
N LEU A 270 -23.72 -0.79 0.27
CA LEU A 270 -23.46 -2.17 0.61
C LEU A 270 -23.89 -2.38 2.06
N GLY A 271 -24.30 -3.60 2.40
CA GLY A 271 -24.64 -3.92 3.77
C GLY A 271 -23.41 -3.79 4.68
N ALA A 272 -23.61 -3.35 5.91
CA ALA A 272 -22.58 -3.28 6.96
C ALA A 272 -21.84 -4.63 7.16
N ASP A 273 -22.45 -5.73 6.75
CA ASP A 273 -21.93 -7.10 6.77
C ASP A 273 -20.96 -7.44 5.61
N GLN A 274 -20.63 -6.49 4.73
CA GLN A 274 -19.89 -6.77 3.50
C GLN A 274 -18.46 -6.19 3.45
N PHE A 275 -18.03 -5.50 4.51
CA PHE A 275 -16.70 -4.89 4.63
C PHE A 275 -16.22 -4.88 6.08
N GLY A 276 -14.96 -4.51 6.34
CA GLY A 276 -14.36 -4.68 7.67
C GLY A 276 -13.98 -6.11 8.04
N ASP A 277 -14.18 -7.07 7.12
CA ASP A 277 -13.84 -8.46 7.34
C ASP A 277 -12.35 -8.75 7.24
N TYR A 278 -11.86 -9.59 8.14
CA TYR A 278 -10.53 -10.18 8.06
C TYR A 278 -10.57 -11.67 8.41
N GLN A 279 -9.57 -12.39 7.89
CA GLN A 279 -9.43 -13.83 8.15
C GLN A 279 -8.56 -14.05 9.40
N ASP A 280 -9.14 -14.62 10.46
CA ASP A 280 -8.40 -15.17 11.59
C ASP A 280 -8.44 -16.70 11.54
N ARG A 281 -7.31 -17.31 11.13
CA ARG A 281 -7.22 -18.76 10.88
C ARG A 281 -8.29 -19.22 9.88
N SER A 282 -9.28 -20.00 10.31
CA SER A 282 -10.42 -20.50 9.52
C SER A 282 -11.71 -19.69 9.70
N GLU A 283 -11.72 -18.69 10.58
CA GLU A 283 -12.88 -17.86 10.87
C GLU A 283 -12.78 -16.50 10.18
N VAL A 284 -13.91 -16.00 9.69
CA VAL A 284 -14.04 -14.61 9.26
C VAL A 284 -14.51 -13.80 10.46
N ARG A 285 -13.82 -12.70 10.75
CA ARG A 285 -14.16 -11.77 11.81
C ARG A 285 -14.31 -10.36 11.25
N HIS A 286 -15.04 -9.53 11.98
CA HIS A 286 -15.27 -8.13 11.62
C HIS A 286 -14.43 -7.19 12.49
N SER A 287 -14.03 -6.04 11.95
CA SER A 287 -13.32 -4.97 12.64
C SER A 287 -13.81 -3.60 12.15
N ASP A 288 -14.43 -2.83 13.05
CA ASP A 288 -14.93 -1.49 12.72
C ASP A 288 -13.81 -0.52 12.31
N PRO A 289 -12.63 -0.49 12.97
CA PRO A 289 -11.50 0.33 12.52
C PRO A 289 -11.01 -0.02 11.12
N LEU A 290 -11.01 -1.31 10.75
CA LEU A 290 -10.70 -1.74 9.40
C LEU A 290 -11.78 -1.28 8.41
N ALA A 291 -13.06 -1.40 8.78
CA ALA A 291 -14.19 -0.96 7.98
C ALA A 291 -14.10 0.54 7.66
N LEU A 292 -13.87 1.37 8.68
CA LEU A 292 -13.69 2.83 8.54
C LEU A 292 -12.46 3.18 7.69
N THR A 293 -11.36 2.46 7.88
CA THR A 293 -10.16 2.62 7.03
C THR A 293 -10.49 2.35 5.55
N GLN A 294 -11.20 1.26 5.26
CA GLN A 294 -11.60 0.89 3.90
C GLN A 294 -12.52 1.95 3.28
N LEU A 295 -13.53 2.43 4.02
CA LEU A 295 -14.43 3.48 3.57
C LEU A 295 -13.70 4.79 3.28
N LEU A 296 -12.76 5.19 4.15
CA LEU A 296 -11.97 6.41 3.94
C LEU A 296 -11.16 6.30 2.64
N LEU A 297 -10.48 5.18 2.42
CA LEU A 297 -9.70 4.99 1.19
C LEU A 297 -10.59 5.03 -0.06
N ILE A 298 -11.79 4.46 -0.01
CA ILE A 298 -12.74 4.53 -1.14
C ILE A 298 -13.20 5.96 -1.40
N SER A 299 -13.44 6.75 -0.34
CA SER A 299 -13.82 8.16 -0.50
C SER A 299 -12.82 8.93 -1.33
N HIS A 300 -11.52 8.66 -1.14
CA HIS A 300 -10.45 9.24 -1.94
C HIS A 300 -10.51 8.77 -3.40
N LEU A 301 -10.69 7.47 -3.64
CA LEU A 301 -10.73 6.93 -5.01
C LEU A 301 -11.91 7.47 -5.81
N LEU A 302 -13.09 7.56 -5.19
CA LEU A 302 -14.28 8.08 -5.85
C LEU A 302 -14.16 9.57 -6.11
N ARG A 303 -13.63 10.34 -5.15
CA ARG A 303 -13.36 11.76 -5.35
C ARG A 303 -12.46 11.99 -6.56
N GLU A 304 -11.36 11.25 -6.68
CA GLU A 304 -10.45 11.38 -7.82
C GLU A 304 -11.11 10.95 -9.14
N HIS A 305 -11.98 9.94 -9.08
CA HIS A 305 -12.77 9.51 -10.24
C HIS A 305 -13.77 10.60 -10.69
N SER A 306 -14.57 11.15 -9.77
CA SER A 306 -15.61 12.16 -10.03
C SER A 306 -15.04 13.53 -10.40
N ALA A 307 -13.86 13.89 -9.86
CA ALA A 307 -13.12 15.08 -10.27
C ALA A 307 -12.66 15.01 -11.75
N GLY A 308 -12.87 13.86 -12.40
CA GLY A 308 -12.58 13.66 -13.81
C GLY A 308 -11.09 13.67 -14.05
N ALA A 309 -10.34 12.85 -13.29
CA ALA A 309 -8.89 12.69 -13.35
C ALA A 309 -8.36 12.99 -14.75
N GLN A 310 -7.87 14.22 -14.92
CA GLN A 310 -7.31 14.65 -16.18
C GLN A 310 -6.10 13.77 -16.47
N MET A 311 -5.78 13.54 -17.75
CA MET A 311 -4.47 12.98 -18.09
C MET A 311 -3.41 14.00 -17.67
N LEU A 312 -2.96 13.90 -16.42
CA LEU A 312 -1.72 14.51 -15.98
C LEU A 312 -0.63 13.71 -16.70
N PHE A 313 0.01 14.34 -17.69
CA PHE A 313 1.14 13.73 -18.35
C PHE A 313 2.25 13.56 -17.32
N ALA A 314 2.36 12.36 -16.75
CA ALA A 314 3.58 11.94 -16.07
C ALA A 314 4.65 11.78 -17.16
N PRO A 315 5.87 12.33 -16.97
CA PRO A 315 6.94 12.18 -17.94
C PRO A 315 7.17 10.69 -18.24
N PRO A 316 7.22 10.28 -19.51
CA PRO A 316 7.30 8.87 -19.86
C PRO A 316 8.50 8.20 -19.21
N VAL A 317 8.35 6.94 -18.78
CA VAL A 317 9.43 6.17 -18.13
C VAL A 317 10.68 6.15 -19.02
N ALA A 318 10.49 6.01 -20.33
CA ALA A 318 11.57 6.00 -21.33
C ALA A 318 12.34 7.34 -21.46
N ALA A 319 11.72 8.47 -21.11
CA ALA A 319 12.41 9.76 -21.09
C ALA A 319 13.29 9.91 -19.84
N LEU A 320 12.84 9.39 -18.69
CA LEU A 320 13.56 9.46 -17.42
C LEU A 320 14.75 8.47 -17.38
N SER A 321 14.61 7.27 -17.93
CA SER A 321 15.71 6.29 -18.01
C SER A 321 16.89 6.77 -18.87
N ARG A 322 16.63 7.63 -19.86
CA ARG A 322 17.68 8.27 -20.69
C ARG A 322 18.43 9.40 -19.97
N LEU A 323 17.84 10.01 -18.94
CA LEU A 323 18.51 11.05 -18.15
C LEU A 323 19.49 10.45 -17.13
N GLY A 324 19.20 9.27 -16.59
CA GLY A 324 20.11 8.54 -15.68
C GLY A 324 21.37 8.01 -16.36
N SER A 325 21.34 7.74 -17.67
CA SER A 325 22.52 7.32 -18.45
C SER A 325 23.38 8.47 -18.96
N ALA A 326 22.88 9.71 -18.91
CA ALA A 326 23.63 10.89 -19.35
C ALA A 326 24.61 11.43 -18.30
N SER A 327 24.51 11.02 -17.02
CA SER A 327 25.41 11.47 -15.95
C SER A 327 26.72 10.68 -15.83
N GLU A 328 26.95 9.66 -16.65
CA GLU A 328 28.16 8.81 -16.59
C GLU A 328 29.16 9.03 -17.75
N ILE A 329 29.02 10.08 -18.55
CA ILE A 329 30.03 10.43 -19.56
C ILE A 329 30.81 11.66 -19.07
N ALA A 330 31.75 11.43 -18.16
CA ALA A 330 32.82 12.39 -17.91
C ALA A 330 33.79 12.38 -19.12
N PRO A 331 34.18 13.54 -19.67
CA PRO A 331 35.00 13.58 -20.87
C PRO A 331 36.43 13.15 -20.56
N THR A 332 36.90 12.17 -21.33
CA THR A 332 38.29 11.76 -21.43
C THR A 332 39.17 12.97 -21.75
N GLN A 333 40.02 13.39 -20.80
CA GLN A 333 41.05 14.38 -21.09
C GLN A 333 42.03 13.79 -22.10
N THR A 334 41.97 14.32 -23.31
CA THR A 334 42.98 14.13 -24.36
C THR A 334 44.17 15.02 -24.01
N ALA A 335 45.27 14.39 -23.57
CA ALA A 335 46.55 15.07 -23.42
C ALA A 335 47.20 15.21 -24.81
N HIS A 336 47.08 16.40 -25.40
CA HIS A 336 47.95 16.84 -26.48
C HIS A 336 48.33 18.31 -26.28
N SER A 337 49.59 18.54 -25.91
CA SER A 337 50.33 19.75 -26.26
C SER A 337 51.84 19.51 -26.17
N SER A 338 52.43 19.10 -27.29
CA SER A 338 53.66 19.72 -27.81
C SER A 338 53.33 21.21 -28.09
N GLU A 339 54.18 22.22 -27.99
CA GLU A 339 55.63 22.35 -28.11
C GLU A 339 55.96 23.85 -27.82
N THR A 340 57.16 24.17 -27.30
CA THR A 340 57.98 25.41 -27.55
C THR A 340 57.41 26.81 -27.15
N ASN A 341 58.13 27.86 -26.72
CA ASN A 341 59.55 28.26 -26.70
C ASN A 341 59.72 29.57 -25.86
N TYR A 342 60.99 29.93 -25.55
CA TYR A 342 61.56 31.19 -25.01
C TYR A 342 61.47 31.36 -23.48
N GLU A 343 62.54 31.57 -22.69
CA GLU A 343 63.92 32.08 -22.86
C GLU A 343 64.95 31.24 -22.06
#